data_AF-A0A377ZLI9-F1
#
_entry.id   AF-A0A377ZLI9-F1
#
_cell.length_a   1.000
_cell.length_b   1.000
_cell.length_c   1.000
_cell.angle_alpha   90.00
_cell.angle_beta   90.00
_cell.angle_gamma   90.00
#
_symmetry.space_group_name_H-M   'P 1'
#
loop_
_entity.id
_entity.type
_entity.pdbx_description
1 polymer ?
#
loop_
_entity_poly.entity_id
_entity_poly.type
_entity_poly.pdbx_seq_one_letter_code
_entity_poly.pdbx_strand_id
1 'polypeptide(L)'
;MAASGNLTNLLFVTPDYYEERPKGCMGGWGSIFLSVTPEGTALPCHSARQLPVAFPSVLEQSLESIWYDSFGFNRYRGYDWMPEPCRSCDEKEKDFGGCRCQAFMLTGSADNADPVCSKSPHHHKILEARREAACSDIKVSQLQFRNRTRSQLIYQTRDL
;
A
#
# COMPACT_ATOMS: atom_id res chain seq x y z
N MET A 1 -24.34 3.51 -24.63
CA MET A 1 -22.93 3.08 -24.59
C MET A 1 -22.45 2.41 -25.87
N ALA A 2 -23.28 1.66 -26.61
CA ALA A 2 -22.87 1.11 -27.92
C ALA A 2 -22.85 2.14 -29.08
N ALA A 3 -23.65 3.22 -28.99
CA ALA A 3 -23.82 4.18 -30.08
C ALA A 3 -22.68 5.20 -30.25
N SER A 4 -21.76 5.33 -29.29
CA SER A 4 -20.71 6.36 -29.27
C SER A 4 -19.30 5.83 -29.53
N GLY A 5 -19.12 4.54 -29.82
CA GLY A 5 -17.82 3.93 -30.16
C GLY A 5 -16.79 3.84 -29.02
N ASN A 6 -16.92 4.66 -27.97
CA ASN A 6 -16.03 4.65 -26.81
C ASN A 6 -16.57 3.69 -25.75
N LEU A 7 -16.18 2.41 -25.85
CA LEU A 7 -16.40 1.46 -24.76
C LEU A 7 -15.42 1.78 -23.62
N THR A 8 -15.93 1.78 -22.39
CA THR A 8 -15.10 1.90 -21.19
C THR A 8 -14.20 0.68 -21.08
N ASN A 9 -12.89 0.88 -21.07
CA ASN A 9 -11.94 -0.20 -20.81
C ASN A 9 -12.04 -0.62 -19.34
N LEU A 10 -12.47 -1.85 -19.11
CA LEU A 10 -12.43 -2.47 -17.80
C LEU A 10 -11.13 -3.27 -17.69
N LEU A 11 -10.20 -2.76 -16.89
CA LEU A 11 -8.94 -3.43 -16.60
C LEU A 11 -9.10 -4.23 -15.30
N PHE A 12 -8.97 -5.55 -15.40
CA PHE A 12 -8.86 -6.40 -14.23
C PHE A 12 -7.40 -6.48 -13.80
N VAL A 13 -7.10 -5.98 -12.60
CA VAL A 13 -5.75 -5.99 -12.03
C VAL A 13 -5.69 -7.08 -10.97
N THR A 14 -4.80 -8.05 -11.15
CA THR A 14 -4.57 -9.12 -10.18
C THR A 14 -4.11 -8.53 -8.85
N PRO A 15 -4.72 -8.92 -7.71
CA PRO A 15 -4.25 -8.48 -6.40
C PRO A 15 -2.82 -8.97 -6.14
N ASP A 16 -1.99 -8.12 -5.53
CA ASP A 16 -0.57 -8.44 -5.30
C ASP A 16 -0.36 -9.71 -4.48
N TYR A 17 -1.34 -10.15 -3.67
CA TYR A 17 -1.27 -11.40 -2.89
C TYR A 17 -1.11 -12.64 -3.76
N TYR A 18 -1.52 -12.59 -5.02
CA TYR A 18 -1.40 -13.70 -5.96
C TYR A 18 -0.13 -13.63 -6.82
N GLU A 19 0.75 -12.65 -6.56
CA GLU A 19 2.06 -12.53 -7.18
C GLU A 19 3.15 -13.16 -6.29
N GLU A 20 4.28 -13.53 -6.89
CA GLU A 20 5.44 -14.10 -6.18
C GLU A 20 6.52 -13.04 -5.91
N ARG A 21 6.48 -11.91 -6.63
CA ARG A 21 7.38 -10.78 -6.49
C ARG A 21 6.56 -9.49 -6.40
N PRO A 22 6.88 -8.60 -5.45
CA PRO A 22 6.18 -7.34 -5.35
C PRO A 22 6.54 -6.43 -6.53
N LYS A 23 5.61 -5.54 -6.87
CA LYS A 23 5.88 -4.42 -7.79
C LYS A 23 6.55 -3.29 -6.99
N GLY A 24 7.35 -2.47 -7.67
CA GLY A 24 7.85 -1.22 -7.09
C GLY A 24 6.69 -0.32 -6.69
N CYS A 25 6.39 -0.22 -5.40
CA CYS A 25 5.26 0.55 -4.89
C CYS A 25 5.44 2.04 -5.23
N MET A 26 4.59 2.57 -6.12
CA MET A 26 4.75 3.91 -6.70
C MET A 26 6.14 4.14 -7.32
N GLY A 27 6.77 3.10 -7.88
CA GLY A 27 8.12 3.17 -8.44
C GLY A 27 9.25 3.30 -7.39
N GLY A 28 8.95 3.11 -6.10
CA GLY A 28 9.88 3.27 -4.99
C GLY A 28 9.47 4.39 -4.04
N TRP A 29 9.82 4.25 -2.77
CA TRP A 29 9.45 5.20 -1.73
C TRP A 29 9.99 6.60 -2.01
N GLY A 30 9.07 7.57 -2.13
CA GLY A 30 9.44 8.96 -2.42
C GLY A 30 10.24 9.10 -3.71
N SER A 31 9.97 8.28 -4.73
CA SER A 31 10.69 8.34 -6.02
C SER A 31 10.02 9.25 -7.04
N ILE A 32 8.69 9.21 -7.15
CA ILE A 32 7.93 9.97 -8.17
C ILE A 32 6.69 10.68 -7.62
N PHE A 33 6.30 10.37 -6.38
CA PHE A 33 4.99 10.74 -5.84
C PHE A 33 5.11 11.45 -4.49
N LEU A 34 4.42 12.57 -4.36
CA LEU A 34 4.16 13.30 -3.12
C LEU A 34 2.67 13.64 -3.07
N SER A 35 2.00 13.32 -1.97
CA SER A 35 0.65 13.80 -1.69
C SER A 35 0.63 14.77 -0.52
N VAL A 36 -0.26 15.75 -0.57
CA VAL A 36 -0.50 16.69 0.53
C VAL A 36 -1.92 16.44 1.04
N THR A 37 -2.02 16.13 2.32
CA THR A 37 -3.30 15.98 3.02
C THR A 37 -4.00 17.34 3.18
N PRO A 38 -5.33 17.39 3.42
CA PRO A 38 -6.03 18.67 3.61
C PRO A 38 -5.45 19.53 4.74
N GLU A 39 -4.82 18.90 5.74
CA GLU A 39 -4.21 19.59 6.89
C GLU A 39 -2.75 20.03 6.62
N GLY A 40 -2.23 19.76 5.42
CA GLY A 40 -0.90 20.19 4.97
C GLY A 40 0.22 19.16 5.15
N THR A 41 -0.02 18.00 5.79
CA THR A 41 1.00 16.94 5.89
C THR A 41 1.35 16.39 4.51
N ALA A 42 2.64 16.36 4.17
CA ALA A 42 3.16 15.77 2.94
C ALA A 42 3.56 14.30 3.14
N LEU A 43 3.17 13.42 2.22
CA LEU A 43 3.38 11.98 2.31
C LEU A 43 4.02 11.41 1.03
N PRO A 44 4.96 10.45 1.14
CA PRO A 44 5.60 9.81 -0.02
C PRO A 44 4.70 8.77 -0.71
N CYS A 45 3.62 8.34 -0.05
CA CYS A 45 2.49 7.63 -0.65
C CYS A 45 1.24 7.84 0.21
N HIS A 46 0.04 7.63 -0.33
CA HIS A 46 -1.21 7.85 0.43
C HIS A 46 -1.26 7.04 1.74
N SER A 47 -0.83 5.78 1.72
CA SER A 47 -0.91 4.91 2.90
C SER A 47 0.21 5.15 3.91
N ALA A 48 1.20 6.01 3.62
CA ALA A 48 2.33 6.27 4.51
C ALA A 48 1.90 6.79 5.89
N ARG A 49 0.74 7.46 5.97
CA ARG A 49 0.14 7.95 7.21
C ARG A 49 -0.13 6.85 8.25
N GLN A 50 -0.21 5.58 7.83
CA GLN A 50 -0.40 4.44 8.73
C GLN A 50 0.89 4.05 9.47
N LEU A 51 2.05 4.50 8.98
CA LEU A 51 3.33 4.15 9.56
C LEU A 51 3.61 4.99 10.81
N PRO A 52 4.36 4.46 11.80
CA PRO A 52 4.87 5.21 12.94
C PRO A 52 6.06 6.10 12.54
N VAL A 53 5.87 6.94 11.51
CA VAL A 53 6.88 7.84 10.95
C VAL A 53 6.31 9.25 10.98
N ALA A 54 7.11 10.20 11.48
CA ALA A 54 6.76 11.61 11.44
C ALA A 54 6.96 12.16 10.02
N PHE A 55 5.94 12.84 9.50
CA PHE A 55 5.96 13.46 8.18
C PHE A 55 5.83 14.99 8.28
N PRO A 56 6.53 15.75 7.44
CA PRO A 56 6.54 17.21 7.50
C PRO A 56 5.25 17.82 6.93
N SER A 57 5.01 19.09 7.25
CA SER A 57 3.90 19.88 6.72
C SER A 57 4.37 20.94 5.73
N VAL A 58 3.64 21.11 4.63
CA VAL A 58 3.89 22.19 3.64
C VAL A 58 3.58 23.59 4.19
N LEU A 59 2.92 23.66 5.35
CA LEU A 59 2.69 24.91 6.07
C LEU A 59 3.94 25.40 6.81
N GLU A 60 4.93 24.52 7.02
CA GLU A 60 6.13 24.79 7.81
C GLU A 60 7.42 24.74 6.98
N GLN A 61 7.44 23.94 5.91
CA GLN A 61 8.62 23.69 5.07
C GLN A 61 8.27 23.77 3.58
N SER A 62 9.24 24.15 2.75
CA SER A 62 9.07 24.12 1.29
C SER A 62 8.95 22.69 0.78
N LEU A 63 8.23 22.50 -0.33
CA LEU A 63 8.11 21.18 -0.98
C LEU A 63 9.48 20.59 -1.37
N GLU A 64 10.43 21.43 -1.76
CA GLU A 64 11.79 21.02 -2.08
C GLU A 64 12.49 20.41 -0.86
N SER A 65 12.48 21.10 0.28
CA SER A 65 13.12 20.60 1.49
C SER A 65 12.40 19.36 2.05
N ILE A 66 11.07 19.33 1.97
CA ILE A 66 10.29 18.12 2.28
C ILE A 66 10.74 16.94 1.42
N TRP A 67 10.88 17.15 0.12
CA TRP A 67 11.20 16.09 -0.81
C TRP A 67 12.63 15.57 -0.66
N TYR A 68 13.61 16.45 -0.54
CA TYR A 68 15.02 16.08 -0.54
C TYR A 68 15.60 15.83 0.85
N ASP A 69 15.16 16.57 1.87
CA ASP A 69 15.84 16.59 3.18
C ASP A 69 15.04 15.88 4.29
N SER A 70 13.71 15.79 4.16
CA SER A 70 12.91 15.29 5.28
C SER A 70 13.16 13.81 5.58
N PHE A 71 13.17 13.48 6.87
CA PHE A 71 13.33 12.10 7.35
C PHE A 71 12.26 11.16 6.76
N GLY A 72 10.99 11.57 6.77
CA GLY A 72 9.90 10.73 6.29
C GLY A 72 10.03 10.34 4.82
N PHE A 73 10.51 11.24 3.96
CA PHE A 73 10.72 10.95 2.54
C PHE A 73 12.00 10.14 2.29
N ASN A 74 13.02 10.26 3.13
CA ASN A 74 14.28 9.54 2.97
C ASN A 74 14.36 8.21 3.74
N ARG A 75 13.44 7.94 4.68
CA ARG A 75 13.49 6.75 5.56
C ARG A 75 13.61 5.41 4.83
N TYR A 76 12.95 5.30 3.68
CA TYR A 76 12.93 4.11 2.83
C TYR A 76 13.38 4.40 1.39
N ARG A 77 14.03 5.55 1.15
CA ARG A 77 14.54 5.90 -0.17
C ARG A 77 15.89 5.21 -0.40
N GLY A 78 16.13 4.75 -1.63
CA GLY A 78 17.32 3.97 -1.97
C GLY A 78 17.32 2.59 -1.32
N TYR A 79 18.51 2.05 -1.06
CA TYR A 79 18.68 0.64 -0.70
C TYR A 79 19.34 0.41 0.67
N ASP A 80 19.95 1.44 1.26
CA ASP A 80 20.81 1.29 2.45
C ASP A 80 20.05 0.84 3.71
N TRP A 81 18.76 1.19 3.78
CA TRP A 81 17.86 0.84 4.88
C TRP A 81 17.43 -0.63 4.87
N MET A 82 17.54 -1.33 3.74
CA MET A 82 16.93 -2.65 3.55
C MET A 82 17.54 -3.69 4.48
N PRO A 83 16.75 -4.49 5.23
CA PRO A 83 17.27 -5.66 5.92
C PRO A 83 17.42 -6.85 4.96
N GLU A 84 17.98 -7.95 5.46
CA GLU A 84 17.87 -9.23 4.73
C GLU A 84 16.41 -9.70 4.67
N PRO A 85 15.99 -10.35 3.56
CA PRO A 85 16.80 -10.78 2.41
C PRO A 85 17.00 -9.68 1.35
N CYS A 86 16.35 -8.52 1.48
CA CYS A 86 16.35 -7.47 0.45
C CYS A 86 17.73 -6.84 0.24
N ARG A 87 18.53 -6.71 1.30
CA ARG A 87 19.86 -6.10 1.27
C ARG A 87 20.79 -6.79 0.27
N SER A 88 20.83 -8.12 0.27
CA SER A 88 21.64 -8.91 -0.66
C SER A 88 20.87 -9.40 -1.90
N CYS A 89 19.62 -8.99 -2.10
CA CYS A 89 18.79 -9.43 -3.22
C CYS A 89 19.21 -8.76 -4.53
N ASP A 90 19.25 -9.54 -5.61
CA ASP A 90 19.50 -9.11 -6.98
C ASP A 90 18.30 -8.34 -7.61
N GLU A 91 17.12 -8.45 -7.00
CA GLU A 91 15.88 -7.82 -7.47
C GLU A 91 15.59 -6.46 -6.80
N LYS A 92 16.39 -6.04 -5.81
CA LYS A 92 16.08 -4.86 -4.97
C LYS A 92 15.97 -3.54 -5.74
N GLU A 93 16.66 -3.43 -6.88
CA GLU A 93 16.60 -2.24 -7.75
C GLU A 93 15.36 -2.24 -8.67
N LYS A 94 14.66 -3.37 -8.77
CA LYS A 94 13.43 -3.52 -9.56
C LYS A 94 12.19 -3.23 -8.72
N ASP A 95 12.15 -3.78 -7.52
CA ASP A 95 10.95 -3.75 -6.66
C ASP A 95 11.08 -2.86 -5.42
N PHE A 96 12.29 -2.39 -5.10
CA PHE A 96 12.58 -1.54 -3.95
C PHE A 96 12.14 -2.19 -2.61
N GLY A 97 12.16 -3.52 -2.55
CA GLY A 97 11.69 -4.32 -1.43
C GLY A 97 10.17 -4.47 -1.35
N GLY A 98 9.41 -3.86 -2.24
CA GLY A 98 7.94 -3.83 -2.27
C GLY A 98 7.31 -2.73 -1.40
N CYS A 99 6.04 -2.89 -1.03
CA CYS A 99 5.26 -1.88 -0.31
C CYS A 99 5.57 -1.83 1.20
N ARG A 100 6.08 -0.68 1.70
CA ARG A 100 6.38 -0.47 3.13
C ARG A 100 5.14 -0.51 4.01
N CYS A 101 4.05 0.08 3.52
CA CYS A 101 2.78 0.13 4.26
C CYS A 101 2.18 -1.27 4.42
N GLN A 102 2.27 -2.11 3.39
CA GLN A 102 1.83 -3.49 3.45
C GLN A 102 2.71 -4.34 4.37
N ALA A 103 4.05 -4.19 4.26
CA ALA A 103 4.98 -4.83 5.19
C ALA A 103 4.62 -4.49 6.65
N PHE A 104 4.38 -3.23 6.96
CA PHE A 104 3.95 -2.82 8.29
C PHE A 104 2.62 -3.45 8.71
N MET A 105 1.57 -3.32 7.90
CA MET A 105 0.24 -3.79 8.27
C MET A 105 0.16 -5.31 8.47
N LEU A 106 0.97 -6.07 7.73
CA LEU A 106 0.96 -7.53 7.81
C LEU A 106 1.96 -8.08 8.82
N THR A 107 3.10 -7.41 9.03
CA THR A 107 4.21 -7.95 9.84
C THR A 107 4.49 -7.17 11.11
N GLY A 108 3.91 -5.99 11.27
CA GLY A 108 4.18 -5.07 12.38
C GLY A 108 5.40 -4.18 12.17
N SER A 109 6.18 -4.37 11.10
CA SER A 109 7.35 -3.54 10.78
C SER A 109 7.41 -3.19 9.30
N ALA A 110 7.57 -1.90 9.00
CA ALA A 110 7.76 -1.40 7.64
C ALA A 110 9.13 -1.74 7.06
N ASP A 111 10.10 -2.12 7.91
CA ASP A 111 11.45 -2.46 7.48
C ASP A 111 11.50 -3.85 6.83
N ASN A 112 10.56 -4.74 7.19
CA ASN A 112 10.51 -6.09 6.65
C ASN A 112 10.31 -6.11 5.13
N ALA A 113 10.86 -7.14 4.47
CA ALA A 113 10.53 -7.43 3.08
C ALA A 113 9.02 -7.58 2.90
N ASP A 114 8.46 -7.02 1.81
CA ASP A 114 7.03 -7.15 1.53
C ASP A 114 6.63 -8.64 1.56
N PRO A 115 5.65 -9.05 2.38
CA PRO A 115 5.23 -10.45 2.49
C PRO A 115 4.76 -11.06 1.17
N VAL A 116 4.39 -10.28 0.15
CA VAL A 116 4.10 -10.81 -1.20
C VAL A 116 5.31 -11.51 -1.80
N CYS A 117 6.53 -11.02 -1.52
CA CYS A 117 7.73 -11.67 -2.01
C CYS A 117 7.87 -13.06 -1.39
N SER A 118 8.01 -14.12 -2.20
CA SER A 118 8.25 -15.46 -1.66
C SER A 118 9.61 -15.64 -0.97
N LYS A 119 10.53 -14.68 -1.12
CA LYS A 119 11.77 -14.62 -0.32
C LYS A 119 11.54 -14.08 1.10
N SER A 120 10.41 -13.43 1.37
CA SER A 120 10.12 -12.84 2.69
C SER A 120 9.91 -13.93 3.76
N PRO A 121 10.51 -13.82 4.95
CA PRO A 121 10.21 -14.70 6.09
C PRO A 121 8.72 -14.70 6.48
N HIS A 122 8.00 -13.64 6.13
CA HIS A 122 6.58 -13.47 6.43
C HIS A 122 5.65 -13.88 5.29
N HIS A 123 6.15 -14.50 4.22
CA HIS A 123 5.34 -14.90 3.06
C HIS A 123 4.18 -15.83 3.42
N HIS A 124 4.33 -16.64 4.47
CA HIS A 124 3.27 -17.50 5.00
C HIS A 124 1.96 -16.73 5.31
N LYS A 125 2.03 -15.43 5.65
CA LYS A 125 0.84 -14.60 5.91
C LYS A 125 0.01 -14.38 4.64
N ILE A 126 0.66 -14.27 3.49
CA ILE A 126 -0.02 -14.15 2.20
C ILE A 126 -0.66 -15.48 1.82
N LEU A 127 0.06 -16.58 1.99
CA LEU A 127 -0.47 -17.92 1.73
C LEU A 127 -1.70 -18.21 2.60
N GLU A 128 -1.65 -17.82 3.87
CA GLU A 128 -2.77 -17.98 4.79
C GLU A 128 -3.97 -17.14 4.37
N ALA A 129 -3.77 -15.85 4.05
CA ALA A 129 -4.85 -14.99 3.56
C ALA A 129 -5.49 -15.53 2.27
N ARG A 130 -4.70 -16.10 1.35
CA ARG A 130 -5.21 -16.77 0.14
C ARG A 130 -6.02 -18.01 0.47
N ARG A 131 -5.56 -18.82 1.43
CA ARG A 131 -6.27 -20.01 1.90
C ARG A 131 -7.61 -19.64 2.52
N GLU A 132 -7.63 -18.64 3.40
CA GLU A 132 -8.86 -18.10 3.99
C GLU A 132 -9.84 -17.61 2.92
N ALA A 133 -9.36 -16.88 1.92
CA ALA A 133 -10.18 -16.41 0.81
C ALA A 133 -10.76 -17.56 -0.02
N ALA A 134 -9.97 -18.61 -0.29
CA ALA A 134 -10.39 -19.78 -1.05
C ALA A 134 -11.41 -20.66 -0.30
N CYS A 135 -11.35 -20.67 1.04
CA CYS A 135 -12.27 -21.40 1.91
C CYS A 135 -13.50 -20.57 2.34
N SER A 136 -13.69 -19.37 1.79
CA SER A 136 -14.83 -18.52 2.14
C SER A 136 -16.12 -19.00 1.47
N ASP A 137 -17.09 -19.39 2.29
CA ASP A 137 -18.45 -19.76 1.85
C ASP A 137 -19.41 -18.56 1.76
N ILE A 138 -18.90 -17.32 1.86
CA ILE A 138 -19.72 -16.11 1.80
C ILE A 138 -20.33 -15.97 0.40
N LYS A 139 -21.66 -16.11 0.33
CA LYS A 139 -22.43 -15.93 -0.91
C LYS A 139 -22.66 -14.45 -1.16
N VAL A 140 -22.76 -14.08 -2.45
CA VAL A 140 -23.09 -12.71 -2.88
C VAL A 140 -24.37 -12.18 -2.19
N SER A 141 -25.35 -13.04 -1.94
CA SER A 141 -26.58 -12.69 -1.23
C SER A 141 -26.38 -12.30 0.24
N GLN A 142 -25.28 -12.74 0.86
CA GLN A 142 -24.89 -12.39 2.22
C GLN A 142 -24.07 -11.08 2.27
N LEU A 143 -23.61 -10.57 1.12
CA LEU A 143 -22.87 -9.32 1.05
C LEU A 143 -23.83 -8.12 1.19
N GLN A 144 -23.54 -7.24 2.14
CA GLN A 144 -24.18 -5.93 2.21
C GLN A 144 -23.47 -4.96 1.27
N PHE A 145 -23.98 -4.82 0.05
CA PHE A 145 -23.52 -3.78 -0.88
C PHE A 145 -23.71 -2.39 -0.28
N ARG A 146 -22.67 -1.56 -0.37
CA ARG A 146 -22.74 -0.16 0.04
C ARG A 146 -23.53 0.61 -1.03
N ASN A 147 -24.75 1.00 -0.69
CA ASN A 147 -25.57 1.95 -1.45
C ASN A 147 -26.03 3.06 -0.49
N ARG A 148 -26.59 4.16 -1.00
CA ARG A 148 -26.98 5.32 -0.18
C ARG A 148 -27.84 4.91 1.04
N THR A 149 -28.88 4.10 0.82
CA THR A 149 -29.79 3.64 1.87
C THR A 149 -29.10 2.74 2.90
N ARG A 150 -28.35 1.73 2.45
CA ARG A 150 -27.63 0.80 3.34
C ARG A 150 -26.47 1.47 4.09
N SER A 151 -25.80 2.44 3.48
CA SER A 151 -24.71 3.20 4.12
C SER A 151 -25.20 4.06 5.28
N GLN A 152 -26.42 4.61 5.20
CA GLN A 152 -27.03 5.34 6.31
C GLN A 152 -27.33 4.42 7.51
N LEU A 153 -27.74 3.18 7.26
CA LEU A 153 -27.99 2.18 8.31
C LEU A 153 -26.69 1.74 9.01
N ILE A 154 -25.60 1.57 8.25
CA ILE A 154 -24.27 1.23 8.81
C ILE A 154 -23.75 2.35 9.73
N TYR A 155 -24.04 3.62 9.39
CA TYR A 155 -23.63 4.76 10.22
C TYR A 155 -24.40 4.81 11.55
N GLN A 156 -25.68 4.41 11.56
CA GLN A 156 -26.52 4.42 12.76
C GLN A 156 -26.27 3.23 13.69
N THR A 157 -25.67 2.14 13.20
CA THR A 157 -25.41 0.92 13.99
C THR A 157 -24.00 0.85 14.58
N ARG A 158 -23.20 1.91 14.41
CA ARG A 158 -21.83 2.03 14.92
C ARG A 158 -21.75 2.78 16.27
N ASP A 159 -22.78 2.68 17.09
CA ASP A 159 -22.67 2.96 18.53
C ASP A 159 -22.22 1.68 19.26
N LEU A 160 -20.90 1.52 19.42
CA LEU A 160 -20.24 0.70 20.44
C LEU A 160 -18.97 1.42 20.89
#